data_AF-A0A7X0VG70-F1
#
_entry.id   AF-A0A7X0VG70-F1
#
_cell.length_a   1.000
_cell.length_b   1.000
_cell.length_c   1.000
_cell.angle_alpha   90.00
_cell.angle_beta   90.00
_cell.angle_gamma   90.00
#
_symmetry.space_group_name_H-M   'P 1'
#
loop_
_entity.id
_entity.type
_entity.pdbx_description
1 polymer ?
#
loop_
_entity_poly.entity_id
_entity_poly.type
_entity_poly.pdbx_seq_one_letter_code
_entity_poly.pdbx_strand_id
1 'polypeptide(L)'
;MAATFPHDYRIGFPDKRIYIARNHQWAFAAWALGRRTGAFAHPVTLLHVDAHLDDTWDGILAQGLNEMRTPEDCLSVAGRLEIDNFIWAGFACGAIDRIVYVCPREEDPSDPFDLSDWPLNGEQLLPLKMLLARKAYQGERLESIAELRRLAACPDRLEQLLAAPNAVVLDLDLDVFRSYTEAEIRADLAFLKSFYAYDMITVALSPPFCGGEERCASIYRQFLDIFELDPAEAVDW
;
A
#
# COMPACT_ATOMS: atom_id res chain seq x y z
N MET A 1 -0.24 -15.18 25.87
CA MET A 1 1.08 -15.00 25.23
C MET A 1 0.98 -13.76 24.37
N ALA A 2 1.89 -12.80 24.52
CA ALA A 2 1.97 -11.67 23.59
C ALA A 2 2.26 -12.25 22.19
N ALA A 3 1.46 -11.88 21.20
CA ALA A 3 1.75 -12.26 19.82
C ALA A 3 3.01 -11.48 19.41
N THR A 4 4.06 -12.21 19.05
CA THR A 4 5.27 -11.64 18.48
C THR A 4 5.27 -11.97 17.01
N PHE A 5 5.32 -10.96 16.14
CA PHE A 5 5.48 -11.19 14.70
C PHE A 5 6.97 -11.34 14.38
N PRO A 6 7.46 -12.48 13.86
CA PRO A 6 8.83 -12.57 13.36
C PRO A 6 9.18 -11.44 12.39
N HIS A 7 10.46 -11.05 12.30
CA HIS A 7 10.90 -9.98 11.39
C HIS A 7 10.49 -10.26 9.93
N ASP A 8 10.53 -11.52 9.53
CA ASP A 8 10.20 -12.03 8.21
C ASP A 8 8.76 -12.53 8.08
N TYR A 9 7.89 -12.22 9.05
CA TYR A 9 6.48 -12.64 9.05
C TYR A 9 5.76 -12.15 7.79
N ARG A 10 5.36 -13.11 6.96
CA ARG A 10 4.67 -12.91 5.70
C ARG A 10 3.72 -14.06 5.49
N ILE A 11 2.42 -13.78 5.49
CA ILE A 11 1.38 -14.76 5.24
C ILE A 11 0.39 -14.24 4.19
N GLY A 12 -0.28 -15.13 3.50
CA GLY A 12 -1.25 -14.80 2.48
C GLY A 12 -2.49 -15.67 2.55
N PHE A 13 -3.57 -15.15 1.98
CA PHE A 13 -4.83 -15.81 1.75
C PHE A 13 -5.11 -15.76 0.23
N PRO A 14 -4.50 -16.65 -0.57
CA PRO A 14 -4.50 -16.54 -2.04
C PRO A 14 -5.90 -16.50 -2.65
N ASP A 15 -6.84 -17.29 -2.11
CA ASP A 15 -8.24 -17.33 -2.59
C ASP A 15 -8.96 -15.99 -2.40
N LYS A 16 -8.54 -15.21 -1.40
CA LYS A 16 -9.05 -13.86 -1.12
C LYS A 16 -8.14 -12.75 -1.66
N ARG A 17 -6.95 -13.10 -2.18
CA ARG A 17 -5.91 -12.19 -2.67
C ARG A 17 -5.48 -11.15 -1.62
N ILE A 18 -5.38 -11.60 -0.37
CA ILE A 18 -4.94 -10.78 0.76
C ILE A 18 -3.55 -11.24 1.18
N TYR A 19 -2.61 -10.31 1.29
CA TYR A 19 -1.22 -10.55 1.67
C TYR A 19 -0.88 -9.68 2.87
N ILE A 20 -0.40 -10.30 3.94
CA ILE A 20 -0.08 -9.63 5.20
C ILE A 20 1.41 -9.81 5.46
N ALA A 21 2.10 -8.73 5.80
CA ALA A 21 3.51 -8.75 6.14
C ALA A 21 3.80 -7.89 7.37
N ARG A 22 4.87 -8.21 8.10
CA ARG A 22 5.27 -7.38 9.24
C ARG A 22 5.70 -5.98 8.81
N ASN A 23 6.52 -5.88 7.77
CA ASN A 23 7.05 -4.61 7.30
C ASN A 23 6.41 -4.24 5.95
N HIS A 24 6.21 -2.96 5.72
CA HIS A 24 5.36 -2.46 4.65
C HIS A 24 5.90 -2.67 3.25
N GLN A 25 7.22 -2.59 3.06
CA GLN A 25 7.86 -2.75 1.75
C GLN A 25 7.55 -4.08 1.06
N TRP A 26 7.11 -5.10 1.80
CA TRP A 26 6.68 -6.36 1.22
C TRP A 26 5.42 -6.23 0.37
N ALA A 27 4.59 -5.19 0.56
CA ALA A 27 3.44 -4.90 -0.29
C ALA A 27 3.85 -4.80 -1.78
N PHE A 28 5.00 -4.18 -2.07
CA PHE A 28 5.57 -4.14 -3.42
C PHE A 28 5.72 -5.52 -4.07
N ALA A 29 6.16 -6.54 -3.31
CA ALA A 29 6.32 -7.88 -3.87
C ALA A 29 4.97 -8.45 -4.29
N ALA A 30 3.91 -8.30 -3.48
CA ALA A 30 2.59 -8.77 -3.82
C ALA A 30 2.06 -8.11 -5.10
N TRP A 31 2.23 -6.78 -5.24
CA TRP A 31 1.80 -6.06 -6.43
C TRP A 31 2.60 -6.46 -7.67
N ALA A 32 3.93 -6.57 -7.56
CA ALA A 32 4.80 -6.97 -8.67
C ALA A 32 4.51 -8.41 -9.11
N LEU A 33 4.21 -9.32 -8.17
CA LEU A 33 3.77 -10.67 -8.48
C LEU A 33 2.40 -10.67 -9.16
N GLY A 34 1.43 -9.93 -8.63
CA GLY A 34 0.08 -9.79 -9.20
C GLY A 34 0.10 -9.27 -10.64
N ARG A 35 0.93 -8.24 -10.90
CA ARG A 35 1.18 -7.71 -12.24
C ARG A 35 1.59 -8.80 -13.23
N ARG A 36 2.53 -9.64 -12.79
CA ARG A 36 3.18 -10.64 -13.63
C ARG A 36 2.32 -11.87 -13.89
N THR A 37 1.56 -12.29 -12.89
CA THR A 37 0.65 -13.44 -13.01
C THR A 37 -0.66 -13.06 -13.68
N GLY A 38 -0.92 -11.75 -13.89
CA GLY A 38 -2.17 -11.25 -14.44
C GLY A 38 -3.31 -11.36 -13.43
N ALA A 39 -3.01 -11.26 -12.13
CA ALA A 39 -4.00 -11.30 -11.06
C ALA A 39 -5.02 -10.14 -11.17
N PHE A 40 -4.61 -9.03 -11.80
CA PHE A 40 -5.43 -7.86 -12.03
C PHE A 40 -5.16 -7.20 -13.40
N ALA A 41 -6.15 -6.43 -13.87
CA ALA A 41 -6.09 -5.68 -15.11
C ALA A 41 -5.21 -4.43 -14.96
N HIS A 42 -4.79 -3.86 -16.10
CA HIS A 42 -4.12 -2.55 -16.13
C HIS A 42 -4.98 -1.52 -16.87
N PRO A 43 -4.94 -0.24 -16.44
CA PRO A 43 -4.10 0.32 -15.38
C PRO A 43 -4.55 -0.05 -13.95
N VAL A 44 -3.65 0.11 -12.96
CA VAL A 44 -3.90 -0.14 -11.54
C VAL A 44 -3.91 1.15 -10.74
N THR A 45 -4.96 1.35 -9.95
CA THR A 45 -5.03 2.38 -8.92
C THR A 45 -4.70 1.76 -7.56
N LEU A 46 -3.65 2.26 -6.91
CA LEU A 46 -3.32 1.96 -5.52
C LEU A 46 -4.14 2.86 -4.60
N LEU A 47 -4.96 2.29 -3.72
CA LEU A 47 -5.55 2.98 -2.60
C LEU A 47 -4.69 2.69 -1.37
N HIS A 48 -3.84 3.64 -0.98
CA HIS A 48 -2.92 3.49 0.13
C HIS A 48 -3.48 4.21 1.36
N VAL A 49 -3.75 3.45 2.41
CA VAL A 49 -4.34 3.91 3.68
C VAL A 49 -3.30 3.71 4.78
N ASP A 50 -2.75 4.83 5.26
CA ASP A 50 -1.59 4.86 6.14
C ASP A 50 -1.57 6.16 6.96
N ALA A 51 -0.81 6.19 8.05
CA ALA A 51 -0.43 7.43 8.72
C ALA A 51 0.59 8.28 7.92
N HIS A 52 1.31 7.68 6.98
CA HIS A 52 2.43 8.24 6.21
C HIS A 52 2.17 8.19 4.70
N LEU A 53 3.10 8.74 3.91
CA LEU A 53 3.00 8.72 2.44
C LEU A 53 3.78 7.56 1.80
N ASP A 54 4.83 7.06 2.46
CA ASP A 54 5.75 6.03 1.95
C ASP A 54 6.16 6.21 0.48
N ASP A 55 6.42 7.47 0.13
CA ASP A 55 6.70 7.92 -1.22
C ASP A 55 8.10 8.52 -1.37
N THR A 56 9.08 8.01 -0.63
CA THR A 56 10.49 8.33 -0.87
C THR A 56 10.90 7.81 -2.27
N TRP A 57 11.40 8.71 -3.11
CA TRP A 57 11.60 8.45 -4.55
C TRP A 57 12.71 7.44 -4.87
N ASP A 58 13.65 7.23 -3.95
CA ASP A 58 14.86 6.45 -4.22
C ASP A 58 14.59 4.94 -4.39
N GLY A 59 13.36 4.49 -4.12
CA GLY A 59 12.87 3.16 -4.47
C GLY A 59 12.97 2.85 -5.97
N ILE A 60 12.96 3.86 -6.84
CA ILE A 60 13.21 3.67 -8.29
C ILE A 60 14.64 3.18 -8.58
N LEU A 61 15.56 3.34 -7.64
CA LEU A 61 16.97 2.95 -7.72
C LEU A 61 17.22 1.57 -7.13
N ALA A 62 16.19 0.89 -6.62
CA ALA A 62 16.33 -0.41 -5.98
C ALA A 62 17.02 -1.43 -6.91
N GLN A 63 18.07 -2.06 -6.39
CA GLN A 63 18.88 -2.99 -7.17
C GLN A 63 18.04 -4.20 -7.61
N GLY A 64 17.95 -4.43 -8.92
CA GLY A 64 17.19 -5.54 -9.51
C GLY A 64 15.80 -5.15 -10.01
N LEU A 65 15.32 -3.92 -9.75
CA LEU A 65 13.96 -3.49 -10.07
C LEU A 65 13.62 -3.61 -11.56
N ASN A 66 14.56 -3.24 -12.45
CA ASN A 66 14.36 -3.28 -13.90
C ASN A 66 14.69 -4.65 -14.51
N GLU A 67 15.26 -5.56 -13.72
CA GLU A 67 15.72 -6.87 -14.15
C GLU A 67 14.81 -8.02 -13.68
N MET A 68 13.74 -7.73 -12.94
CA MET A 68 12.85 -8.74 -12.38
C MET A 68 12.25 -9.67 -13.45
N ARG A 69 12.54 -10.97 -13.35
CA ARG A 69 12.13 -12.03 -14.30
C ARG A 69 11.53 -13.26 -13.63
N THR A 70 11.71 -13.47 -12.33
CA THR A 70 11.09 -14.55 -11.55
C THR A 70 10.36 -14.02 -10.31
N PRO A 71 9.46 -14.79 -9.68
CA PRO A 71 8.87 -14.42 -8.40
C PRO A 71 9.90 -14.09 -7.31
N GLU A 72 11.01 -14.82 -7.29
CA GLU A 72 12.11 -14.61 -6.35
C GLU A 72 12.79 -13.26 -6.55
N ASP A 73 12.85 -12.74 -7.78
CA ASP A 73 13.37 -11.40 -8.02
C ASP A 73 12.48 -10.33 -7.37
N CYS A 74 11.16 -10.49 -7.39
CA CYS A 74 10.22 -9.56 -6.75
C CYS A 74 10.43 -9.53 -5.24
N LEU A 75 10.57 -10.70 -4.62
CA LEU A 75 10.89 -10.82 -3.19
C LEU A 75 12.27 -10.26 -2.87
N SER A 76 13.27 -10.49 -3.72
CA SER A 76 14.62 -9.97 -3.53
C SER A 76 14.68 -8.45 -3.64
N VAL A 77 13.89 -7.84 -4.52
CA VAL A 77 13.80 -6.37 -4.63
C VAL A 77 13.09 -5.82 -3.40
N ALA A 78 11.95 -6.40 -3.00
CA ALA A 78 11.23 -6.00 -1.79
C ALA A 78 12.11 -6.03 -0.54
N GLY A 79 12.91 -7.08 -0.35
CA GLY A 79 13.82 -7.19 0.78
C GLY A 79 14.99 -6.18 0.78
N ARG A 80 15.15 -5.38 -0.29
CA ARG A 80 16.15 -4.30 -0.41
C ARG A 80 15.54 -2.91 -0.36
N LEU A 81 14.21 -2.81 -0.40
CA LEU A 81 13.49 -1.56 -0.25
C LEU A 81 13.45 -1.18 1.23
N GLU A 82 13.40 0.11 1.48
CA GLU A 82 13.07 0.66 2.80
C GLU A 82 11.55 0.67 2.96
N ILE A 83 11.09 0.79 4.20
CA ILE A 83 9.67 0.77 4.51
C ILE A 83 8.90 1.94 3.89
N ASP A 84 9.57 2.99 3.42
CA ASP A 84 8.98 4.25 2.96
C ASP A 84 9.25 4.56 1.47
N ASN A 85 9.84 3.64 0.70
CA ASN A 85 10.20 3.91 -0.72
C ASN A 85 9.60 2.92 -1.73
N PHE A 86 8.75 2.01 -1.28
CA PHE A 86 8.23 0.91 -2.09
C PHE A 86 7.12 1.33 -3.09
N ILE A 87 6.40 2.43 -2.83
CA ILE A 87 5.40 2.96 -3.76
C ILE A 87 6.06 3.42 -5.06
N TRP A 88 7.17 4.16 -4.98
CA TRP A 88 7.92 4.58 -6.17
C TRP A 88 8.52 3.40 -6.95
N ALA A 89 8.98 2.36 -6.25
CA ALA A 89 9.41 1.12 -6.89
C ALA A 89 8.26 0.46 -7.68
N GLY A 90 7.08 0.36 -7.07
CA GLY A 90 5.87 -0.17 -7.71
C GLY A 90 5.44 0.64 -8.92
N PHE A 91 5.50 1.97 -8.82
CA PHE A 91 5.17 2.88 -9.92
C PHE A 91 6.15 2.75 -11.09
N ALA A 92 7.45 2.71 -10.78
CA ALA A 92 8.53 2.62 -11.76
C ALA A 92 8.52 1.30 -12.54
N CYS A 93 8.23 0.17 -11.88
CA CYS A 93 8.15 -1.13 -12.55
C CYS A 93 6.78 -1.40 -13.22
N GLY A 94 5.82 -0.48 -13.06
CA GLY A 94 4.48 -0.59 -13.64
C GLY A 94 3.57 -1.60 -12.92
N ALA A 95 3.82 -1.89 -11.65
CA ALA A 95 2.90 -2.63 -10.80
C ALA A 95 1.68 -1.77 -10.41
N ILE A 96 1.89 -0.46 -10.25
CA ILE A 96 0.85 0.54 -9.99
C ILE A 96 0.96 1.72 -10.97
N ASP A 97 -0.15 2.40 -11.25
CA ASP A 97 -0.23 3.47 -12.25
C ASP A 97 -0.74 4.80 -11.68
N ARG A 98 -1.70 4.74 -10.77
CA ARG A 98 -2.30 5.89 -10.07
C ARG A 98 -2.29 5.60 -8.57
N ILE A 99 -2.16 6.63 -7.74
CA ILE A 99 -2.18 6.48 -6.28
C ILE A 99 -3.28 7.36 -5.70
N VAL A 100 -4.05 6.81 -4.76
CA VAL A 100 -4.96 7.55 -3.89
C VAL A 100 -4.44 7.37 -2.47
N TYR A 101 -3.90 8.45 -1.91
CA TYR A 101 -3.45 8.47 -0.53
C TYR A 101 -4.63 8.76 0.39
N VAL A 102 -4.74 8.02 1.49
CA VAL A 102 -5.62 8.31 2.61
C VAL A 102 -4.71 8.45 3.83
N CYS A 103 -4.16 9.64 3.98
CA CYS A 103 -3.07 9.93 4.91
C CYS A 103 -3.19 11.38 5.42
N PRO A 104 -3.17 11.61 6.75
CA PRO A 104 -3.37 12.93 7.35
C PRO A 104 -2.23 13.90 7.03
N ARG A 105 -2.54 15.15 6.65
CA ARG A 105 -1.51 16.20 6.41
C ARG A 105 -0.78 16.69 7.66
N GLU A 106 -1.28 16.36 8.85
CA GLU A 106 -0.62 16.73 10.10
C GLU A 106 0.73 16.02 10.28
N GLU A 107 0.86 14.80 9.78
CA GLU A 107 2.10 14.02 9.84
C GLU A 107 3.08 14.43 8.72
N ASP A 108 2.57 14.68 7.51
CA ASP A 108 3.34 15.22 6.39
C ASP A 108 2.51 16.25 5.61
N PRO A 109 2.86 17.55 5.62
CA PRO A 109 2.10 18.59 4.93
C PRO A 109 2.33 18.62 3.41
N SER A 110 3.31 17.88 2.88
CA SER A 110 3.66 17.88 1.47
C SER A 110 2.52 17.40 0.57
N ASP A 111 2.50 17.87 -0.67
CA ASP A 111 1.65 17.28 -1.70
C ASP A 111 2.50 16.26 -2.48
N PRO A 112 2.20 14.94 -2.38
CA PRO A 112 3.01 13.90 -3.05
C PRO A 112 3.00 14.03 -4.58
N PHE A 113 2.10 14.85 -5.14
CA PHE A 113 2.00 15.10 -6.57
C PHE A 113 2.58 16.44 -7.00
N ASP A 114 2.97 17.32 -6.07
CA ASP A 114 3.66 18.57 -6.37
C ASP A 114 5.17 18.39 -6.32
N LEU A 115 5.75 18.13 -7.49
CA LEU A 115 7.20 17.96 -7.66
C LEU A 115 7.90 19.27 -8.06
N SER A 116 7.24 20.42 -7.95
CA SER A 116 7.78 21.71 -8.45
C SER A 116 9.06 22.15 -7.75
N ASP A 117 9.20 21.81 -6.46
CA ASP A 117 10.38 22.11 -5.64
C ASP A 117 11.52 21.09 -5.80
N TRP A 118 11.32 20.01 -6.57
CA TRP A 118 12.32 18.97 -6.71
C TRP A 118 13.42 19.37 -7.68
N PRO A 119 14.72 19.19 -7.33
CA PRO A 119 15.84 19.56 -8.19
C PRO A 119 16.05 18.53 -9.31
N LEU A 120 15.05 18.29 -10.16
CA LEU A 120 15.05 17.25 -11.20
C LEU A 120 16.17 17.41 -12.25
N ASN A 121 16.84 18.57 -12.28
CA ASN A 121 18.01 18.82 -13.13
C ASN A 121 19.35 18.40 -12.49
N GLY A 122 19.37 17.99 -11.23
CA GLY A 122 20.54 17.42 -10.58
C GLY A 122 20.83 15.99 -11.06
N GLU A 123 22.11 15.59 -11.07
CA GLU A 123 22.53 14.26 -11.54
C GLU A 123 21.86 13.12 -10.75
N GLN A 124 21.61 13.32 -9.45
CA GLN A 124 21.00 12.32 -8.57
C GLN A 124 19.54 11.99 -8.97
N LEU A 125 18.78 12.98 -9.46
CA LEU A 125 17.37 12.81 -9.83
C LEU A 125 17.17 12.55 -11.33
N LEU A 126 18.25 12.34 -12.08
CA LEU A 126 18.16 12.01 -13.51
C LEU A 126 17.29 10.76 -13.78
N PRO A 127 17.41 9.65 -13.02
CA PRO A 127 16.53 8.49 -13.20
C PRO A 127 15.04 8.83 -13.01
N LEU A 128 14.73 9.63 -11.99
CA LEU A 128 13.36 10.08 -11.72
C LEU A 128 12.83 10.96 -12.85
N LYS A 129 13.62 11.93 -13.31
CA LYS A 129 13.27 12.77 -14.46
C LYS A 129 13.00 11.94 -15.72
N MET A 130 13.80 10.90 -15.97
CA MET A 130 13.60 9.99 -17.11
C MET A 130 12.33 9.17 -16.98
N LEU A 131 11.97 8.74 -15.77
CA LEU A 131 10.71 8.04 -15.48
C LEU A 131 9.51 8.97 -15.72
N LEU A 132 9.53 10.18 -15.14
CA LEU A 132 8.46 11.16 -15.25
C LEU A 132 8.24 11.67 -16.67
N ALA A 133 9.28 11.66 -17.52
CA ALA A 133 9.15 11.96 -18.95
C ALA A 133 8.33 10.91 -19.72
N ARG A 134 8.14 9.70 -19.16
CA ARG A 134 7.43 8.58 -19.80
C ARG A 134 6.07 8.31 -19.17
N LYS A 135 5.95 8.55 -17.86
CA LYS A 135 4.79 8.24 -17.05
C LYS A 135 4.56 9.33 -16.02
N ALA A 136 3.40 9.96 -16.06
CA ALA A 136 3.03 10.97 -15.08
C ALA A 136 2.77 10.30 -13.71
N TYR A 137 3.39 10.82 -12.65
CA TYR A 137 3.05 10.48 -11.28
C TYR A 137 1.81 11.28 -10.89
N GLN A 138 0.68 10.61 -10.69
CA GLN A 138 -0.61 11.26 -10.55
C GLN A 138 -1.52 10.54 -9.59
N GLY A 139 -2.43 11.30 -8.97
CA GLY A 139 -3.28 10.75 -7.93
C GLY A 139 -4.15 11.80 -7.24
N GLU A 140 -4.57 11.48 -6.03
CA GLU A 140 -5.28 12.37 -5.11
C GLU A 140 -4.90 11.99 -3.67
N ARG A 141 -4.84 12.97 -2.77
CA ARG A 141 -4.65 12.74 -1.34
C ARG A 141 -5.89 13.16 -0.58
N LEU A 142 -6.38 12.26 0.25
CA LEU A 142 -7.46 12.44 1.21
C LEU A 142 -6.88 12.44 2.62
N GLU A 143 -7.46 13.23 3.50
CA GLU A 143 -6.97 13.40 4.88
C GLU A 143 -7.32 12.23 5.79
N SER A 144 -8.35 11.45 5.45
CA SER A 144 -8.89 10.42 6.34
C SER A 144 -9.83 9.43 5.66
N ILE A 145 -10.03 8.28 6.31
CA ILE A 145 -11.05 7.30 5.93
C ILE A 145 -12.46 7.92 5.97
N ALA A 146 -12.70 8.88 6.87
CA ALA A 146 -13.96 9.62 6.93
C ALA A 146 -14.19 10.49 5.67
N GLU A 147 -13.14 11.07 5.10
CA GLU A 147 -13.22 11.78 3.82
C GLU A 147 -13.47 10.82 2.66
N LEU A 148 -12.77 9.67 2.64
CA LEU A 148 -13.02 8.61 1.67
C LEU A 148 -14.49 8.15 1.70
N ARG A 149 -15.09 7.97 2.89
CA ARG A 149 -16.53 7.68 3.05
C ARG A 149 -17.42 8.76 2.44
N ARG A 150 -17.10 10.04 2.64
CA ARG A 150 -17.90 11.15 2.08
C ARG A 150 -17.85 11.13 0.55
N LEU A 151 -16.68 10.85 -0.03
CA LEU A 151 -16.53 10.72 -1.48
C LEU A 151 -17.25 9.49 -2.04
N ALA A 152 -17.27 8.38 -1.29
CA ALA A 152 -18.00 7.16 -1.67
C ALA A 152 -19.51 7.40 -1.87
N ALA A 153 -20.09 8.42 -1.22
CA ALA A 153 -21.49 8.79 -1.38
C ALA A 153 -21.81 9.47 -2.73
N CYS A 154 -20.78 9.79 -3.53
CA CYS A 154 -20.89 10.45 -4.83
C CYS A 154 -20.31 9.53 -5.93
N PRO A 155 -21.13 8.70 -6.60
CA PRO A 155 -20.65 7.69 -7.56
C PRO A 155 -19.71 8.26 -8.64
N ASP A 156 -20.05 9.38 -9.27
CA ASP A 156 -19.22 10.00 -10.30
C ASP A 156 -17.83 10.42 -9.76
N ARG A 157 -17.76 10.87 -8.50
CA ARG A 157 -16.50 11.23 -7.85
C ARG A 157 -15.70 9.98 -7.48
N LEU A 158 -16.36 8.91 -7.07
CA LEU A 158 -15.71 7.63 -6.79
C LEU A 158 -15.09 7.03 -8.06
N GLU A 159 -15.83 7.05 -9.17
CA GLU A 159 -15.32 6.57 -10.47
C GLU A 159 -14.11 7.39 -10.93
N GLN A 160 -14.13 8.72 -10.73
CA GLN A 160 -12.99 9.59 -11.03
C GLN A 160 -11.80 9.34 -10.11
N LEU A 161 -12.04 9.19 -8.80
CA LEU A 161 -11.01 8.96 -7.79
C LEU A 161 -10.22 7.69 -8.10
N LEU A 162 -10.95 6.59 -8.33
CA LEU A 162 -10.40 5.26 -8.61
C LEU A 162 -10.02 5.06 -10.08
N ALA A 163 -10.36 6.02 -10.95
CA ALA A 163 -10.19 5.94 -12.40
C ALA A 163 -10.79 4.65 -12.99
N ALA A 164 -12.05 4.36 -12.68
CA ALA A 164 -12.75 3.19 -13.20
C ALA A 164 -12.69 3.15 -14.75
N PRO A 165 -12.49 1.98 -15.39
CA PRO A 165 -12.56 0.63 -14.83
C PRO A 165 -11.19 0.03 -14.45
N ASN A 166 -10.23 0.85 -13.99
CA ASN A 166 -8.93 0.36 -13.51
C ASN A 166 -9.10 -0.72 -12.42
N ALA A 167 -8.12 -1.61 -12.34
CA ALA A 167 -7.98 -2.48 -11.18
C ALA A 167 -7.67 -1.64 -9.94
N VAL A 168 -8.12 -2.08 -8.77
CA VAL A 168 -7.88 -1.38 -7.51
C VAL A 168 -7.21 -2.31 -6.50
N VAL A 169 -6.04 -1.89 -6.03
CA VAL A 169 -5.32 -2.55 -4.94
C VAL A 169 -5.49 -1.71 -3.68
N LEU A 170 -5.96 -2.33 -2.60
CA LEU A 170 -5.91 -1.72 -1.27
C LEU A 170 -4.55 -2.03 -0.64
N ASP A 171 -3.84 -1.01 -0.22
CA ASP A 171 -2.67 -1.13 0.63
C ASP A 171 -2.98 -0.47 1.97
N LEU A 172 -2.85 -1.23 3.06
CA LEU A 172 -3.27 -0.82 4.40
C LEU A 172 -2.13 -1.05 5.40
N ASP A 173 -1.54 0.02 5.93
CA ASP A 173 -0.77 -0.10 7.17
C ASP A 173 -1.71 0.04 8.36
N LEU A 174 -1.58 -0.88 9.32
CA LEU A 174 -2.37 -0.86 10.54
C LEU A 174 -2.00 0.28 11.48
N ASP A 175 -0.88 0.96 11.28
CA ASP A 175 -0.44 2.08 12.09
C ASP A 175 -1.34 3.32 11.98
N VAL A 176 -2.12 3.45 10.89
CA VAL A 176 -3.19 4.46 10.74
C VAL A 176 -4.18 4.41 11.90
N PHE A 177 -4.31 3.24 12.53
CA PHE A 177 -5.20 2.97 13.67
C PHE A 177 -4.52 3.10 15.04
N ARG A 178 -3.26 3.55 15.11
CA ARG A 178 -2.45 3.63 16.34
C ARG A 178 -3.23 4.26 17.50
N SER A 179 -3.92 5.38 17.23
CA SER A 179 -4.61 6.18 18.24
C SER A 179 -6.13 5.91 18.34
N TYR A 180 -6.65 4.94 17.58
CA TYR A 180 -8.10 4.72 17.45
C TYR A 180 -8.65 3.86 18.60
N THR A 181 -9.91 4.02 18.94
CA THR A 181 -10.63 3.04 19.78
C THR A 181 -10.95 1.77 18.99
N GLU A 182 -11.22 0.66 19.66
CA GLU A 182 -11.65 -0.58 18.98
C GLU A 182 -12.93 -0.36 18.14
N ALA A 183 -13.86 0.48 18.61
CA ALA A 183 -15.07 0.77 17.87
C ALA A 183 -14.78 1.51 16.55
N GLU A 184 -13.85 2.48 16.57
CA GLU A 184 -13.41 3.21 15.38
C GLU A 184 -12.68 2.28 14.40
N ILE A 185 -11.75 1.46 14.89
CA ILE A 185 -11.04 0.45 14.09
C ILE A 185 -12.03 -0.47 13.38
N ARG A 186 -12.98 -1.05 14.12
CA ARG A 186 -13.94 -1.97 13.52
C ARG A 186 -14.85 -1.28 12.51
N ALA A 187 -15.26 -0.05 12.79
CA ALA A 187 -16.10 0.72 11.87
C ALA A 187 -15.37 0.99 10.55
N ASP A 188 -14.10 1.40 10.61
CA ASP A 188 -13.31 1.75 9.43
C ASP A 188 -12.84 0.55 8.63
N LEU A 189 -12.41 -0.53 9.28
CA LEU A 189 -12.11 -1.80 8.61
C LEU A 189 -13.35 -2.38 7.90
N ALA A 190 -14.54 -2.32 8.53
CA ALA A 190 -15.77 -2.77 7.91
C ALA A 190 -16.15 -1.93 6.67
N PHE A 191 -15.88 -0.63 6.72
CA PHE A 191 -16.04 0.23 5.55
C PHE A 191 -15.04 -0.13 4.47
N LEU A 192 -13.74 -0.18 4.77
CA LEU A 192 -12.71 -0.52 3.79
C LEU A 192 -13.03 -1.86 3.11
N LYS A 193 -13.42 -2.91 3.85
CA LYS A 193 -13.85 -4.20 3.28
C LYS A 193 -14.99 -4.09 2.27
N SER A 194 -15.96 -3.21 2.52
CA SER A 194 -17.16 -3.06 1.68
C SER A 194 -17.10 -1.91 0.68
N PHE A 195 -16.05 -1.08 0.74
CA PHE A 195 -15.90 0.13 -0.05
C PHE A 195 -15.74 -0.17 -1.54
N TYR A 196 -14.93 -1.18 -1.87
CA TYR A 196 -14.66 -1.55 -3.25
C TYR A 196 -14.38 -3.04 -3.39
N ALA A 197 -14.62 -3.58 -4.59
CA ALA A 197 -14.22 -4.94 -4.94
C ALA A 197 -12.75 -4.95 -5.35
N TYR A 198 -11.85 -4.92 -4.37
CA TYR A 198 -10.41 -4.88 -4.64
C TYR A 198 -9.94 -6.12 -5.38
N ASP A 199 -9.00 -5.92 -6.30
CA ASP A 199 -8.34 -7.01 -6.98
C ASP A 199 -7.25 -7.68 -6.12
N MET A 200 -6.71 -6.94 -5.16
CA MET A 200 -5.71 -7.39 -4.19
C MET A 200 -5.74 -6.49 -2.95
N ILE A 201 -5.41 -7.05 -1.80
CA ILE A 201 -5.21 -6.31 -0.55
C ILE A 201 -3.84 -6.64 0.02
N THR A 202 -3.03 -5.63 0.30
CA THR A 202 -1.79 -5.74 1.08
C THR A 202 -1.97 -5.11 2.44
N VAL A 203 -1.43 -5.75 3.48
CA VAL A 203 -1.53 -5.27 4.86
C VAL A 203 -0.17 -5.29 5.55
N ALA A 204 0.25 -4.16 6.08
CA ALA A 204 1.44 -4.03 6.91
C ALA A 204 1.07 -4.00 8.39
N LEU A 205 1.80 -4.74 9.22
CA LEU A 205 1.55 -4.79 10.67
C LEU A 205 2.31 -3.71 11.43
N SER A 206 3.54 -3.41 11.01
CA SER A 206 4.38 -2.31 11.52
C SER A 206 4.32 -2.11 13.05
N PRO A 207 4.63 -3.13 13.89
CA PRO A 207 4.35 -3.05 15.33
C PRO A 207 4.96 -1.85 16.07
N PRO A 208 6.19 -1.39 15.76
CA PRO A 208 6.73 -0.16 16.35
C PRO A 208 5.87 1.09 16.11
N PHE A 209 5.23 1.17 14.95
CA PHE A 209 4.40 2.31 14.53
C PHE A 209 2.96 2.20 15.05
N CYS A 210 2.45 0.97 15.20
CA CYS A 210 1.17 0.70 15.86
C CYS A 210 1.11 1.03 17.37
N GLY A 211 2.22 1.42 18.02
CA GLY A 211 2.29 1.60 19.47
C GLY A 211 2.73 0.35 20.25
N GLY A 212 3.38 -0.60 19.58
CA GLY A 212 3.96 -1.82 20.16
C GLY A 212 3.25 -3.11 19.73
N GLU A 213 3.91 -4.25 20.01
CA GLU A 213 3.46 -5.61 19.62
C GLU A 213 2.03 -5.92 20.10
N GLU A 214 1.69 -5.59 21.34
CA GLU A 214 0.36 -5.90 21.89
C GLU A 214 -0.76 -5.13 21.20
N ARG A 215 -0.51 -3.84 20.92
CA ARG A 215 -1.46 -2.96 20.26
C ARG A 215 -1.65 -3.37 18.80
N CYS A 216 -0.55 -3.59 18.07
CA CYS A 216 -0.56 -4.15 16.73
C CYS A 216 -1.34 -5.47 16.67
N ALA A 217 -1.07 -6.40 17.59
CA ALA A 217 -1.77 -7.68 17.64
C ALA A 217 -3.27 -7.54 17.94
N SER A 218 -3.69 -6.48 18.64
CA SER A 218 -5.11 -6.19 18.85
C SER A 218 -5.78 -5.67 17.58
N ILE A 219 -5.13 -4.74 16.86
CA ILE A 219 -5.62 -4.20 15.58
C ILE A 219 -5.69 -5.34 14.55
N TYR A 220 -4.63 -6.13 14.45
CA TYR A 220 -4.56 -7.27 13.52
C TYR A 220 -5.65 -8.31 13.76
N ARG A 221 -5.97 -8.62 15.02
CA ARG A 221 -7.10 -9.52 15.34
C ARG A 221 -8.44 -8.97 14.84
N GLN A 222 -8.66 -7.66 14.93
CA GLN A 222 -9.87 -7.02 14.40
C GLN A 222 -9.89 -7.06 12.87
N PHE A 223 -8.75 -6.87 12.21
CA PHE A 223 -8.61 -7.06 10.76
C PHE A 223 -8.98 -8.48 10.35
N LEU A 224 -8.41 -9.50 10.98
CA LEU A 224 -8.71 -10.91 10.68
C LEU A 224 -10.21 -11.22 10.86
N ASP A 225 -10.82 -10.80 11.97
CA ASP A 225 -12.25 -10.99 12.25
C ASP A 225 -13.12 -10.35 11.15
N ILE A 226 -12.86 -9.09 10.81
CA ILE A 226 -13.67 -8.34 9.86
C ILE A 226 -13.52 -8.86 8.44
N PHE A 227 -12.30 -9.20 8.03
CA PHE A 227 -12.00 -9.79 6.70
C PHE A 227 -12.28 -11.30 6.66
N GLU A 228 -12.80 -11.88 7.75
CA GLU A 228 -13.19 -13.28 7.90
C GLU A 228 -12.03 -14.23 7.57
N LEU A 229 -10.84 -13.93 8.08
CA LEU A 229 -9.61 -14.66 7.82
C LEU A 229 -9.29 -15.59 8.99
N ASP A 230 -9.22 -16.89 8.72
CA ASP A 230 -8.74 -17.87 9.68
C ASP A 230 -7.22 -18.04 9.53
N PRO A 231 -6.39 -17.65 10.52
CA PRO A 231 -4.94 -17.85 10.46
C PRO A 231 -4.50 -19.29 10.17
N ALA A 232 -5.34 -20.30 10.44
CA ALA A 232 -5.04 -21.70 10.10
C ALA A 232 -5.09 -22.00 8.59
N GLU A 233 -5.75 -21.16 7.80
CA GLU A 233 -5.84 -21.25 6.33
C GLU A 233 -4.74 -20.46 5.61
N ALA A 234 -3.93 -19.70 6.37
CA ALA A 234 -2.89 -18.87 5.82
C ALA A 234 -1.72 -19.70 5.26
N VAL A 235 -1.09 -19.18 4.20
CA VAL A 235 0.14 -19.75 3.63
C VAL A 235 1.29 -18.75 3.70
N ASP A 236 2.51 -19.23 3.89
CA ASP A 236 3.70 -18.39 3.74
C ASP A 236 3.89 -18.01 2.25
N TRP A 237 4.44 -16.83 1.99
CA TRP A 237 4.70 -16.33 0.64
C TRP A 237 6.02 -15.55 0.48
#